data_AF-A0A920NGS5-F1
#
_entry.id   AF-A0A920NGS5-F1
#
_cell.length_a   1.000
_cell.length_b   1.000
_cell.length_c   1.000
_cell.angle_alpha   90.00
_cell.angle_beta   90.00
_cell.angle_gamma   90.00
#
_symmetry.space_group_name_H-M   'P 1'
#
loop_
_entity.id
_entity.type
_entity.pdbx_description
1 polymer ?
#
loop_
_entity_poly.entity_id
_entity_poly.type
_entity_poly.pdbx_seq_one_letter_code
_entity_poly.pdbx_strand_id
1 'polypeptide(L)'
;MAVELESSFPYIETKDQRTGLEEIKHDMQLPRPMDRLVCGDVGYGKTEVALRAAFKAVLDGKQVAVLVPTTVLAQQHYLTFQERMSTFPVHIEMLSRFKSKAEQQDIITAI
;
A
#
# COMPACT_ATOMS: atom_id res chain seq x y z
N MET A 1 -5.21 13.40 -3.42
CA MET A 1 -4.89 12.03 -3.83
C MET A 1 -5.49 11.85 -5.22
N ALA A 2 -5.00 10.93 -6.04
CA ALA A 2 -5.59 10.74 -7.35
C ALA A 2 -7.02 10.24 -7.15
N VAL A 3 -7.99 11.04 -7.58
CA VAL A 3 -9.43 10.79 -7.45
C VAL A 3 -9.80 9.43 -8.04
N GLU A 4 -9.07 8.99 -9.07
CA GLU A 4 -9.31 7.73 -9.77
C GLU A 4 -9.11 6.49 -8.89
N LEU A 5 -8.01 6.40 -8.12
CA LEU A 5 -7.78 5.26 -7.21
C LEU A 5 -8.76 5.26 -6.03
N GLU A 6 -9.09 6.45 -5.51
CA GLU A 6 -10.06 6.58 -4.42
C GLU A 6 -11.46 6.19 -4.89
N SER A 7 -11.82 6.57 -6.11
CA SER A 7 -13.10 6.22 -6.74
C SER A 7 -13.23 4.74 -7.10
N SER A 8 -12.11 4.02 -7.25
CA SER A 8 -12.14 2.58 -7.52
C SER A 8 -12.41 1.74 -6.26
N PHE A 9 -12.42 2.35 -5.07
CA PHE A 9 -12.75 1.65 -3.84
C PHE A 9 -14.26 1.34 -3.79
N PRO A 10 -14.68 0.06 -3.74
CA PRO A 10 -16.09 -0.31 -3.88
C PRO A 10 -16.92 -0.08 -2.60
N TYR A 11 -16.31 0.40 -1.52
CA TYR A 11 -16.97 0.60 -0.24
C TYR A 11 -17.02 2.09 0.13
N ILE A 12 -18.10 2.48 0.82
CA ILE A 12 -18.22 3.82 1.39
C ILE A 12 -17.40 3.88 2.67
N GLU A 13 -16.51 4.85 2.74
CA GLU A 13 -15.64 5.05 3.89
C GLU A 13 -16.42 5.59 5.09
N THR A 14 -16.08 5.08 6.27
CA THR A 14 -16.59 5.64 7.52
C THR A 14 -15.98 7.02 7.76
N LYS A 15 -16.56 7.78 8.71
CA LYS A 15 -15.99 9.06 9.12
C LYS A 15 -14.57 8.90 9.65
N ASP A 16 -14.32 7.87 10.46
CA ASP A 16 -13.01 7.63 11.07
C ASP A 16 -11.96 7.23 10.04
N GLN A 17 -12.34 6.45 9.00
CA GLN A 17 -11.46 6.14 7.88
C GLN A 17 -11.05 7.40 7.11
N ARG A 18 -12.01 8.28 6.80
CA ARG A 18 -11.72 9.55 6.11
C ARG A 18 -10.78 10.43 6.91
N THR A 19 -11.05 10.63 8.20
CA THR A 19 -10.16 11.39 9.09
C THR A 19 -8.77 10.77 9.12
N GLY A 20 -8.65 9.45 9.29
CA GLY A 20 -7.35 8.77 9.32
C GLY A 20 -6.57 8.91 8.01
N LEU A 21 -7.25 8.84 6.86
CA LEU A 21 -6.64 9.04 5.55
C LEU A 21 -6.13 10.48 5.36
N GLU A 22 -6.92 11.48 5.77
CA GLU A 22 -6.51 12.89 5.72
C GLU A 22 -5.29 13.16 6.60
N GLU A 23 -5.28 12.62 7.82
CA GLU A 23 -4.17 12.74 8.76
C GLU A 23 -2.89 12.08 8.24
N ILE A 24 -2.97 10.87 7.69
CA ILE A 24 -1.83 10.17 7.09
C ILE A 24 -1.27 11.00 5.93
N LYS A 25 -2.14 11.47 5.03
CA LYS A 25 -1.72 12.30 3.91
C LYS A 25 -1.04 13.58 4.37
N HIS A 26 -1.57 14.22 5.42
CA HIS A 26 -0.99 15.41 6.00
C HIS A 26 0.41 15.12 6.56
N ASP A 27 0.56 14.07 7.36
CA ASP A 27 1.84 13.70 7.96
C ASP A 27 2.89 13.37 6.89
N MET A 28 2.50 12.68 5.81
CA MET A 28 3.38 12.39 4.66
C MET A 28 3.87 13.64 3.92
N GLN A 29 3.21 14.80 4.10
CA GLN A 29 3.56 16.06 3.43
C GLN A 29 4.41 16.98 4.32
N LEU A 30 4.58 16.65 5.60
CA LEU A 30 5.41 17.42 6.51
C LEU A 30 6.90 17.16 6.25
N PRO A 31 7.79 18.13 6.56
CA PRO A 31 9.24 17.94 6.42
C PRO A 31 9.84 16.94 7.43
N ARG A 32 9.08 16.57 8.47
CA ARG A 32 9.49 15.58 9.47
C ARG A 32 9.02 14.18 9.05
N PRO A 33 9.78 13.11 9.35
CA PRO A 33 9.33 11.74 9.09
C PRO A 33 8.00 11.44 9.79
N MET A 34 7.08 10.79 9.07
CA MET A 34 5.84 10.26 9.65
C MET A 34 6.14 9.00 10.45
N ASP A 35 5.64 8.96 11.69
CA ASP A 35 5.59 7.75 12.53
C ASP A 35 4.18 7.64 13.12
N ARG A 36 3.36 6.77 12.51
CA ARG A 36 1.93 6.69 12.79
C ARG A 36 1.46 5.25 12.92
N LEU A 37 0.73 4.97 13.99
CA LEU A 37 0.03 3.71 14.22
C LEU A 37 -1.45 3.85 13.85
N VAL A 38 -1.92 3.00 12.94
CA VAL A 38 -3.34 2.91 12.58
C VAL A 38 -3.94 1.67 13.23
N CYS A 39 -4.84 1.86 14.18
CA CYS A 39 -5.55 0.79 14.88
C CYS A 39 -6.97 0.63 14.32
N GLY A 40 -7.42 -0.63 14.19
CA GLY A 40 -8.78 -0.96 13.82
C GLY A 40 -8.96 -2.46 13.72
N ASP A 41 -10.19 -2.95 13.81
CA ASP A 41 -10.47 -4.38 13.78
C ASP A 41 -10.23 -5.00 12.40
N VAL A 42 -10.25 -6.33 12.33
CA VAL A 42 -10.20 -7.06 11.06
C VAL A 42 -11.38 -6.61 10.19
N GLY A 43 -11.12 -6.31 8.92
CA GLY A 43 -12.14 -5.82 7.98
C GLY A 43 -12.35 -4.30 7.93
N TYR A 44 -11.74 -3.52 8.83
CA TYR A 44 -11.90 -2.04 8.87
C TYR A 44 -11.11 -1.28 7.78
N GLY A 45 -10.70 -1.95 6.70
CA GLY A 45 -10.04 -1.26 5.58
C GLY A 45 -8.62 -0.77 5.85
N LYS A 46 -7.89 -1.30 6.83
CA LYS A 46 -6.48 -0.92 7.08
C LYS A 46 -5.60 -1.12 5.84
N THR A 47 -5.87 -2.15 5.04
CA THR A 47 -5.18 -2.39 3.78
C THR A 47 -5.42 -1.25 2.79
N GLU A 48 -6.63 -0.68 2.73
CA GLU A 48 -6.95 0.46 1.86
C GLU A 48 -6.16 1.70 2.26
N VAL A 49 -6.05 1.94 3.56
CA VAL A 49 -5.27 3.04 4.12
C VAL A 49 -3.79 2.93 3.70
N ALA A 50 -3.19 1.75 3.86
CA ALA A 50 -1.81 1.51 3.45
C ALA A 50 -1.63 1.63 1.93
N LEU A 51 -2.60 1.15 1.14
CA LEU A 51 -2.57 1.19 -0.32
C LEU A 51 -2.58 2.63 -0.83
N ARG A 52 -3.41 3.49 -0.26
CA ARG A 52 -3.47 4.93 -0.61
C ARG A 52 -2.20 5.67 -0.24
N ALA A 53 -1.66 5.41 0.94
CA ALA A 53 -0.37 5.97 1.35
C ALA A 53 0.76 5.54 0.39
N ALA A 54 0.83 4.24 0.05
CA ALA A 54 1.79 3.71 -0.89
C ALA A 54 1.68 4.37 -2.27
N PHE A 55 0.45 4.47 -2.79
CA PHE A 55 0.19 5.08 -4.08
C PHE A 55 0.61 6.56 -4.12
N LYS A 56 0.33 7.33 -3.06
CA LYS A 56 0.81 8.71 -2.96
C LYS A 56 2.33 8.78 -3.06
N ALA A 57 3.05 7.92 -2.34
CA ALA A 57 4.51 7.92 -2.36
C ALA A 57 5.06 7.56 -3.75
N VAL A 58 4.47 6.58 -4.42
CA VAL A 58 4.86 6.18 -5.80
C VAL A 58 4.62 7.31 -6.80
N LEU A 59 3.49 8.03 -6.71
CA LEU A 59 3.23 9.18 -7.57
C LEU A 59 4.24 10.32 -7.37
N ASP A 60 4.81 10.44 -6.18
CA ASP A 60 5.89 11.40 -5.88
C ASP A 60 7.29 10.83 -6.27
N GLY A 61 7.34 9.75 -7.05
CA GLY A 61 8.57 9.14 -7.57
C GLY A 61 9.37 8.37 -6.52
N LYS A 62 8.74 7.93 -5.42
CA LYS A 62 9.38 7.19 -4.33
C LYS A 62 9.05 5.70 -4.38
N GLN A 63 9.97 4.88 -3.88
CA GLN A 63 9.72 3.45 -3.68
C GLN A 63 9.03 3.21 -2.34
N VAL A 64 8.23 2.13 -2.26
CA VAL A 64 7.48 1.74 -1.06
C VAL A 64 7.76 0.28 -0.73
N ALA A 65 8.01 0.01 0.55
CA ALA A 65 8.11 -1.34 1.08
C ALA A 65 6.94 -1.61 2.05
N VAL A 66 6.29 -2.77 1.89
CA VAL A 66 5.25 -3.26 2.80
C VAL A 66 5.75 -4.51 3.49
N LEU A 67 6.02 -4.42 4.79
CA LEU A 67 6.50 -5.53 5.61
C LEU A 67 5.32 -6.22 6.31
N VAL A 68 5.31 -7.55 6.27
CA VAL A 68 4.22 -8.38 6.80
C VAL A 68 4.79 -9.59 7.54
N PRO A 69 4.06 -10.16 8.53
CA PRO A 69 4.65 -11.18 9.41
C PRO A 69 4.65 -12.59 8.81
N THR A 70 3.87 -12.86 7.76
CA THR A 70 3.77 -14.21 7.16
C THR A 70 3.75 -14.17 5.63
N THR A 71 4.17 -15.26 5.01
CA THR A 71 4.18 -15.43 3.54
C THR A 71 2.77 -15.40 2.95
N VAL A 72 1.78 -15.92 3.68
CA VAL A 72 0.36 -15.86 3.28
C VAL A 72 -0.14 -14.42 3.24
N LEU A 73 0.18 -13.60 4.25
CA LEU A 73 -0.17 -12.18 4.23
C LEU A 73 0.56 -11.43 3.11
N ALA A 74 1.82 -11.79 2.83
CA ALA A 74 2.56 -11.20 1.70
C ALA A 74 1.83 -11.44 0.38
N GLN A 75 1.37 -12.67 0.15
CA GLN A 75 0.61 -13.02 -1.05
C GLN A 75 -0.74 -12.30 -1.11
N GLN A 76 -1.48 -12.23 0.01
CA GLN A 76 -2.75 -11.52 0.07
C GLN A 76 -2.59 -10.03 -0.27
N HIS A 77 -1.62 -9.36 0.37
CA HIS A 77 -1.34 -7.95 0.08
C HIS A 77 -0.88 -7.75 -1.36
N TYR A 78 0.00 -8.61 -1.88
CA TYR A 78 0.44 -8.55 -3.27
C TYR A 78 -0.72 -8.61 -4.26
N LEU A 79 -1.65 -9.56 -4.10
CA LEU A 79 -2.82 -9.69 -4.97
C LEU A 79 -3.72 -8.45 -4.89
N THR A 80 -4.02 -7.95 -3.68
CA THR A 80 -4.84 -6.74 -3.51
C THR A 80 -4.18 -5.51 -4.13
N PHE A 81 -2.87 -5.34 -3.94
CA PHE A 81 -2.14 -4.21 -4.51
C PHE A 81 -2.11 -4.28 -6.03
N GLN A 82 -1.83 -5.45 -6.62
CA GLN A 82 -1.89 -5.65 -8.07
C GLN A 82 -3.27 -5.37 -8.66
N GLU A 83 -4.32 -5.89 -8.04
CA GLU A 83 -5.70 -5.69 -8.50
C GLU A 83 -6.06 -4.20 -8.49
N ARG A 84 -5.85 -3.53 -7.35
CA ARG A 84 -6.25 -2.14 -7.14
C ARG A 84 -5.42 -1.13 -7.90
N MET A 85 -4.16 -1.45 -8.21
CA MET A 85 -3.27 -0.57 -8.97
C MET A 85 -3.09 -0.99 -10.44
N SER A 86 -3.85 -1.99 -10.91
CA SER A 86 -3.72 -2.56 -12.26
C SER A 86 -3.86 -1.55 -13.41
N THR A 87 -4.61 -0.46 -13.19
CA THR A 87 -4.82 0.62 -14.17
C THR A 87 -3.72 1.67 -14.16
N PHE A 88 -2.75 1.57 -13.25
CA PHE A 88 -1.67 2.55 -13.10
C PHE A 88 -0.33 1.93 -13.52
N PRO A 89 0.60 2.73 -14.05
CA PRO A 89 1.92 2.27 -14.44
C PRO A 89 2.84 2.09 -13.20
N VAL A 90 2.42 1.23 -12.26
CA VAL A 90 3.14 0.92 -11.03
C VAL A 90 3.61 -0.53 -11.09
N HIS A 91 4.92 -0.74 -10.90
CA HIS A 91 5.46 -2.08 -10.77
C HIS A 91 5.32 -2.57 -9.33
N ILE A 92 4.70 -3.72 -9.14
CA ILE A 92 4.41 -4.30 -7.83
C ILE A 92 4.95 -5.73 -7.85
N GLU A 93 5.84 -6.02 -6.90
CA GLU A 93 6.44 -7.35 -6.73
C GLU A 93 6.35 -7.81 -5.27
N MET A 94 6.46 -9.13 -5.08
CA MET A 94 6.44 -9.76 -3.77
C MET A 94 7.71 -10.56 -3.53
N LEU A 95 8.46 -10.19 -2.50
CA LEU A 95 9.58 -10.96 -1.98
C LEU A 95 9.11 -11.86 -0.82
N SER A 96 8.99 -13.17 -1.04
CA SER A 96 8.59 -14.12 -0.01
C SER A 96 9.12 -15.54 -0.29
N ARG A 97 8.91 -16.47 0.66
CA ARG A 97 9.29 -17.88 0.51
C ARG A 97 8.56 -18.62 -0.62
N PHE A 98 7.53 -18.02 -1.22
CA PHE A 98 6.85 -18.60 -2.39
C PHE A 98 7.59 -18.34 -3.70
N LYS A 99 8.57 -17.43 -3.72
CA LYS A 99 9.46 -17.19 -4.86
C LYS A 99 10.71 -18.04 -4.72
N SER A 100 11.19 -18.60 -5.83
CA SER A 100 12.50 -19.25 -5.92
C SER A 100 13.64 -18.25 -5.67
N LYS A 101 14.83 -18.75 -5.37
CA LYS A 101 16.01 -17.88 -5.15
C LYS A 101 16.35 -17.01 -6.37
N ALA A 102 16.14 -17.55 -7.58
CA ALA A 102 16.37 -16.81 -8.81
C ALA A 102 15.38 -15.64 -8.94
N GLU A 103 14.08 -15.90 -8.79
CA GLU A 103 13.05 -14.85 -8.82
C GLU A 103 13.27 -13.78 -7.73
N GLN A 104 13.68 -14.19 -6.52
CA GLN A 104 14.00 -13.23 -5.45
C GLN A 104 15.17 -12.32 -5.84
N GLN A 105 16.21 -12.87 -6.48
CA GLN A 105 17.34 -12.09 -6.95
C GLN A 105 16.93 -11.12 -8.06
N ASP A 106 16.13 -11.59 -9.02
CA ASP A 106 15.62 -10.76 -10.11
C ASP A 106 14.83 -9.56 -9.59
N ILE A 107 13.92 -9.79 -8.63
CA ILE A 107 13.11 -8.74 -7.98
C ILE A 107 14.00 -7.70 -7.31
N ILE A 108 15.04 -8.12 -6.57
CA ILE A 108 15.95 -7.21 -5.88
C ILE A 108 16.77 -6.38 -6.87
N THR A 109 17.16 -6.95 -8.01
CA THR A 109 17.96 -6.25 -9.03
C THR A 109 17.15 -5.34 -9.95
N ALA A 110 15.82 -5.49 -9.98
CA ALA A 110 14.92 -4.65 -10.77
C ALA A 110 14.58 -3.31 -10.09
N ILE A 111 15.05 -3.10 -8.85
CA ILE A 111 14.90 -1.88 -8.02
C ILE A 111 15.94 -0.84 -8.42
#